data_AF-A0A1M5DIM9-F1
#
_entry.id   AF-A0A1M5DIM9-F1
#
_cell.length_a   1.000
_cell.length_b   1.000
_cell.length_c   1.000
_cell.angle_alpha   90.00
_cell.angle_beta   90.00
_cell.angle_gamma   90.00
#
_symmetry.space_group_name_H-M   'P 1'
#
loop_
_entity.id
_entity.type
_entity.pdbx_description
1 polymer ?
#
loop_
_entity_poly.entity_id
_entity_poly.type
_entity_poly.pdbx_seq_one_letter_code
_entity_poly.pdbx_strand_id
1 'polypeptide(L)' 'MDIKERTRKELEERIQALEGIIARKGVGASYRQKIDRIQRDVNIALMLGATSAILGLTIWAVTRSNKK' A
#
# COMPACT_ATOMS: atom_id res chain seq x y z
N MET A 1 -8.35 31.32 -31.78
CA MET A 1 -7.56 30.12 -31.47
C MET A 1 -7.39 29.35 -32.76
N ASP A 2 -6.15 29.12 -33.14
CA ASP A 2 -5.77 28.45 -34.38
C ASP A 2 -6.29 26.99 -34.37
N ILE A 3 -6.65 26.44 -35.52
CA ILE A 3 -7.14 25.06 -35.65
C ILE A 3 -6.10 24.09 -35.09
N LYS A 4 -4.82 24.38 -35.35
CA LYS A 4 -3.67 23.65 -34.81
C LYS A 4 -3.67 23.57 -33.28
N GLU A 5 -4.08 24.65 -32.63
CA GLU A 5 -4.07 24.80 -31.18
C GLU A 5 -5.20 23.99 -30.53
N ARG A 6 -6.38 23.97 -31.16
CA ARG A 6 -7.48 23.08 -30.77
C ARG A 6 -7.10 21.61 -30.95
N THR A 7 -6.55 21.23 -32.10
CA THR A 7 -6.14 19.85 -32.38
C THR A 7 -5.07 19.37 -31.40
N ARG A 8 -4.09 20.22 -31.07
CA ARG A 8 -3.06 19.90 -30.07
C ARG A 8 -3.67 19.63 -28.70
N LYS A 9 -4.58 20.49 -28.25
CA LYS A 9 -5.19 20.39 -26.93
C LYS A 9 -6.04 19.13 -26.79
N GLU A 10 -6.80 18.79 -27.84
CA GLU A 10 -7.59 17.57 -27.86
C GLU A 10 -6.72 16.30 -27.86
N LEU A 11 -5.55 16.36 -28.52
CA LEU A 11 -4.57 15.28 -28.50
C LEU A 11 -3.95 15.10 -27.10
N GLU A 12 -3.56 16.20 -26.45
CA GLU A 12 -3.03 16.20 -25.08
C GLU A 12 -4.05 15.62 -24.08
N GLU A 13 -5.32 16.01 -24.17
CA GLU A 13 -6.39 15.47 -23.32
C GLU A 13 -6.58 13.96 -23.51
N ARG A 14 -6.51 13.47 -24.76
CA ARG A 14 -6.61 12.04 -25.07
C ARG A 14 -5.39 11.26 -24.57
N ILE A 15 -4.19 11.82 -24.69
CA ILE A 15 -2.96 11.21 -24.17
C ILE A 15 -3.03 11.10 -22.64
N GLN A 16 -3.42 12.17 -21.94
CA GLN A 16 -3.59 12.13 -20.48
C GLN A 16 -4.64 11.10 -20.03
N ALA A 17 -5.74 10.98 -20.76
CA ALA A 17 -6.76 9.98 -20.46
C ALA A 17 -6.19 8.54 -20.58
N LEU A 18 -5.40 8.27 -21.61
CA LEU A 18 -4.74 6.97 -21.81
C LEU A 18 -3.70 6.69 -20.73
N GLU A 19 -2.87 7.67 -20.37
CA GLU A 19 -1.89 7.54 -19.27
C GLU A 19 -2.58 7.24 -17.94
N GLY A 20 -3.69 7.91 -17.64
CA GLY A 20 -4.50 7.64 -16.45
C GLY A 20 -5.08 6.22 -16.43
N ILE A 21 -5.52 5.71 -17.59
CA ILE A 21 -6.01 4.33 -17.72
C ILE A 21 -4.85 3.33 -17.53
N ILE A 22 -3.68 3.57 -18.12
CA ILE A 22 -2.51 2.70 -17.97
C ILE A 22 -2.01 2.71 -16.52
N ALA A 23 -2.02 3.86 -15.85
CA ALA A 23 -1.63 3.96 -14.44
C ALA A 23 -2.56 3.15 -13.52
N ARG A 24 -3.86 3.08 -13.84
CA ARG A 24 -4.88 2.38 -13.03
C ARG A 24 -5.10 0.92 -13.42
N LYS A 25 -5.04 0.59 -14.71
CA LYS A 25 -5.41 -0.70 -15.30
C LYS A 25 -4.31 -1.34 -16.16
N GLY A 26 -3.21 -0.64 -16.38
CA GLY A 26 -2.08 -1.14 -17.18
C GLY A 26 -1.42 -2.35 -16.52
N VAL A 27 -0.79 -3.17 -17.36
CA VAL A 27 -0.06 -4.37 -16.96
C VAL A 27 1.04 -3.97 -15.97
N GLY A 28 0.84 -4.26 -14.68
CA GLY A 28 1.74 -3.87 -13.59
C GLY A 28 1.13 -2.94 -12.53
N ALA A 29 0.03 -2.25 -12.81
CA ALA A 29 -0.68 -1.43 -11.81
C ALA A 29 -1.26 -2.29 -10.66
N SER A 30 -1.81 -3.44 -11.01
CA SER A 30 -2.29 -4.45 -10.07
C SER A 30 -1.17 -5.08 -9.23
N TYR A 31 0.06 -5.18 -9.77
CA TYR A 31 1.22 -5.68 -9.03
C TYR A 31 1.65 -4.71 -7.92
N ARG A 32 1.72 -3.40 -8.19
CA ARG A 32 2.01 -2.40 -7.15
C ARG A 32 0.96 -2.40 -6.04
N GLN A 33 -0.33 -2.39 -6.40
CA GLN A 33 -1.41 -2.51 -5.41
C GLN A 33 -1.40 -3.82 -4.62
N LYS A 34 -0.87 -4.91 -5.20
CA LYS A 34 -0.75 -6.19 -4.51
C LYS A 34 0.45 -6.17 -3.54
N ILE A 35 1.58 -5.61 -3.96
CA ILE A 35 2.77 -5.46 -3.12
C ILE A 35 2.50 -4.51 -1.94
N ASP A 36 1.86 -3.37 -2.16
CA ASP A 36 1.52 -2.44 -1.08
C ASP A 36 0.60 -3.08 -0.03
N ARG A 37 -0.38 -3.88 -0.48
CA ARG A 37 -1.25 -4.64 0.43
C ARG A 37 -0.46 -5.65 1.25
N ILE A 38 0.42 -6.43 0.59
CA ILE A 38 1.27 -7.42 1.27
C ILE A 38 2.19 -6.74 2.28
N GLN A 39 2.85 -5.63 1.92
CA GLN A 39 3.73 -4.89 2.83
C GLN A 39 2.97 -4.38 4.05
N ARG A 40 1.77 -3.81 3.86
CA ARG A 40 0.93 -3.34 4.97
C ARG A 40 0.51 -4.49 5.89
N ASP A 41 0.08 -5.60 5.32
CA ASP A 41 -0.39 -6.76 6.08
C ASP A 41 0.77 -7.38 6.89
N VAL A 42 1.98 -7.42 6.31
CA VAL A 42 3.20 -7.84 7.02
C VAL A 42 3.54 -6.90 8.18
N ASN A 43 3.48 -5.58 7.98
CA ASN A 43 3.73 -4.62 9.07
C ASN A 43 2.73 -4.78 10.21
N ILE A 44 1.44 -4.97 9.90
CA ILE A 44 0.39 -5.20 10.90
C ILE A 44 0.64 -6.51 11.64
N ALA A 45 0.95 -7.59 10.92
CA ALA A 45 1.23 -8.89 11.51
C ALA A 45 2.45 -8.84 12.44
N LEU A 46 3.53 -8.18 12.02
CA LEU A 46 4.73 -7.99 12.83
C LEU A 46 4.46 -7.17 14.09
N MET A 47 3.74 -6.06 13.98
CA MET A 47 3.35 -5.25 15.14
C MET A 47 2.51 -6.05 16.14
N LEU A 48 1.47 -6.73 15.66
CA LEU A 48 0.57 -7.51 16.52
C LEU A 48 1.31 -8.69 17.18
N GLY A 49 2.14 -9.40 16.41
CA GLY A 49 2.95 -10.50 16.91
C GLY A 49 3.94 -10.05 17.98
N ALA A 50 4.70 -8.99 17.72
CA ALA A 50 5.67 -8.43 18.67
C ALA A 50 4.97 -7.95 19.96
N THR A 51 3.86 -7.24 19.84
CA THR A 51 3.09 -6.74 20.99
C THR A 51 2.56 -7.90 21.84
N SER A 52 1.97 -8.91 21.19
CA SER A 52 1.44 -10.10 21.87
C SER A 52 2.55 -10.89 22.59
N ALA A 53 3.71 -11.03 21.95
CA ALA A 53 4.87 -11.70 22.53
C ALA A 53 5.38 -10.95 23.78
N ILE A 54 5.49 -9.62 23.72
CA ILE A 54 5.89 -8.80 24.87
C ILE A 54 4.90 -9.00 26.02
N LEU A 55 3.59 -8.88 25.76
CA LEU A 55 2.57 -9.05 26.80
C LEU A 55 2.62 -10.45 27.43
N GLY A 56 2.77 -11.50 26.61
CA GLY A 56 2.92 -12.87 27.10
C GLY A 56 4.15 -13.04 27.99
N LEU A 57 5.30 -12.49 27.58
CA LEU A 57 6.53 -12.50 28.37
C LEU A 57 6.39 -11.72 29.67
N THR A 58 5.73 -10.56 29.65
CA THR A 58 5.48 -9.77 30.86
C THR A 58 4.61 -10.52 31.85
N ILE A 59 3.50 -11.10 31.39
CA ILE A 59 2.59 -11.89 32.24
C ILE A 59 3.33 -13.10 32.83
N TRP A 60 4.10 -13.81 32.01
CA TRP A 60 4.89 -14.96 32.44
C TRP A 60 5.93 -14.56 33.50
N ALA A 61 6.66 -13.48 33.27
CA ALA A 61 7.68 -12.98 34.19
C ALA A 61 7.06 -12.56 35.55
N VAL A 62 5.95 -11.83 35.53
CA VAL A 62 5.24 -11.40 36.75
C VAL A 62 4.69 -12.61 37.52
N THR A 63 4.03 -13.55 36.83
CA THR A 63 3.46 -14.74 37.46
C THR A 63 4.54 -15.63 38.07
N ARG A 64 5.71 -15.75 37.40
CA ARG A 64 6.84 -16.51 37.92
C ARG A 64 7.53 -15.82 39.09
N SER A 65 7.64 -14.49 39.06
CA SER A 65 8.17 -13.71 40.19
C SER A 65 7.29 -13.82 41.43
N ASN A 66 5.97 -13.90 41.27
CA ASN A 66 5.00 -13.98 42.37
C ASN A 66 4.85 -15.40 42.96
N LYS A 67 5.44 -16.42 42.32
CA LYS A 67 5.50 -17.81 42.81
C LYS A 67 6.78 -18.13 43.60
N LYS A 68 7.73 -17.20 43.67
CA LYS A 68 8.89 -17.25 44.57
C LYS A 68 8.58 -16.48 45.83
#